data_AF-A0A5S5DSX2-F1
#
_entry.id   AF-A0A5S5DSX2-F1
#
_cell.length_a   1.000
_cell.length_b   1.000
_cell.length_c   1.000
_cell.angle_alpha   90.00
_cell.angle_beta   90.00
_cell.angle_gamma   90.00
#
_symmetry.space_group_name_H-M   'P 1'
#
loop_
_entity.id
_entity.type
_entity.pdbx_description
1 polymer ?
#
loop_
_entity_poly.entity_id
_entity_poly.type
_entity_poly.pdbx_seq_one_letter_code
_entity_poly.pdbx_strand_id
1 'polypeptide(L)'
;MKKITLLLLVFTALNCFSQNREGTIFYSSVDRTEETYNINIDIFELHGTEYIEVELFDEKEVKLSSNMATLRFKDKKFFLTYNNEESEVVIQNINLKLKNTNNDLEYPMVKVKLLDENYDVVDFSQRVFY
;
A
#
# COMPACT_ATOMS: atom_id res chain seq x y z
N MET A 1 27.48 37.92 -18.16
CA MET A 1 26.03 38.02 -17.91
C MET A 1 25.51 36.66 -17.42
N LYS A 2 24.89 36.68 -16.23
CA LYS A 2 24.10 35.67 -15.50
C LYS A 2 23.63 34.48 -16.36
N LYS A 3 24.08 33.23 -16.10
CA LYS A 3 23.52 32.28 -15.10
C LYS A 3 21.99 32.13 -15.17
N ILE A 4 21.44 31.38 -16.13
CA ILE A 4 20.18 30.64 -15.98
C ILE A 4 20.22 29.44 -16.95
N THR A 5 20.76 28.30 -16.53
CA THR A 5 20.54 27.01 -17.24
C THR A 5 20.58 25.83 -16.27
N LEU A 6 20.03 26.02 -15.07
CA LEU A 6 19.99 24.97 -14.04
C LEU A 6 18.74 25.04 -13.16
N LEU A 7 17.58 25.33 -13.76
CA LEU A 7 16.31 25.38 -13.02
C LEU A 7 15.22 24.43 -13.53
N LEU A 8 15.48 23.63 -14.58
CA LEU A 8 14.48 22.67 -15.09
C LEU A 8 14.68 21.23 -14.61
N LEU A 9 15.83 20.88 -14.03
CA LEU A 9 16.10 19.49 -13.60
C LEU A 9 15.66 19.20 -12.15
N VAL A 10 15.22 20.20 -11.40
CA VAL A 10 14.84 20.03 -9.98
C VAL A 10 13.34 19.79 -9.80
N PHE A 11 12.50 20.12 -10.79
CA PHE A 11 11.05 19.92 -10.67
C PHE A 11 10.57 18.52 -11.04
N THR A 12 11.35 17.72 -11.79
CA THR A 12 10.96 16.34 -12.14
C THR A 12 11.32 15.31 -11.07
N ALA A 13 12.03 15.71 -10.00
CA ALA A 13 12.35 14.83 -8.88
C ALA A 13 11.27 14.84 -7.77
N LEU A 14 10.28 15.73 -7.85
CA LEU A 14 9.28 15.90 -6.79
C LEU A 14 8.02 15.02 -6.95
N ASN A 15 7.94 14.16 -7.97
CA ASN A 15 6.83 13.19 -8.07
C ASN A 15 7.13 11.83 -7.41
N CYS A 16 8.29 11.68 -6.76
CA CYS A 16 8.55 10.57 -5.86
C CYS A 16 8.15 10.90 -4.41
N PHE A 17 7.00 11.52 -4.19
CA PHE A 17 6.34 11.42 -2.88
C PHE A 17 5.62 10.07 -2.82
N SER A 18 6.41 8.99 -2.74
CA SER A 18 6.00 7.91 -1.84
C SER A 18 6.03 8.56 -0.47
N GLN A 19 4.86 8.78 0.14
CA GLN A 19 4.76 9.33 1.49
C GLN A 19 5.32 8.31 2.49
N ASN A 20 6.63 8.15 2.48
CA ASN A 20 7.37 7.57 3.59
C ASN A 20 7.27 8.58 4.72
N ARG A 21 6.21 8.44 5.53
CA ARG A 21 6.14 9.08 6.84
C ARG A 21 7.30 8.54 7.65
N GLU A 22 8.28 9.39 7.98
CA GLU A 22 9.30 9.01 8.97
C GLU A 22 8.59 8.52 10.23
N GLY A 23 8.87 7.28 10.64
CA GLY A 23 8.26 6.65 11.82
C GLY A 23 7.02 5.79 11.56
N THR A 24 6.71 5.41 10.31
CA THR A 24 5.69 4.37 10.03
C THR A 24 6.19 2.98 10.41
N ILE A 25 5.28 2.09 10.83
CA ILE A 25 5.62 0.70 11.20
C ILE A 25 5.79 -0.22 9.98
N PHE A 26 5.45 0.26 8.79
CA PHE A 26 5.58 -0.50 7.54
C PHE A 26 5.79 0.38 6.31
N TYR A 27 6.37 -0.19 5.27
CA TYR A 27 6.41 0.40 3.95
C TYR A 27 5.48 -0.34 2.99
N SER A 28 4.92 0.37 2.01
CA SER A 28 4.20 -0.27 0.91
C SER A 28 4.60 0.33 -0.43
N SER A 29 4.85 -0.52 -1.41
CA SER A 29 4.90 -0.14 -2.82
C SER A 29 3.65 -0.66 -3.54
N VAL A 30 3.18 0.11 -4.52
CA VAL A 30 1.96 -0.21 -5.29
C VAL A 30 2.22 0.06 -6.76
N ASP A 31 2.25 -0.98 -7.56
CA ASP A 31 2.41 -0.86 -9.01
C ASP A 31 1.08 -1.12 -9.71
N ARG A 32 0.64 -0.15 -10.53
CA ARG A 32 -0.58 -0.26 -11.32
C ARG A 32 -0.29 -0.92 -12.66
N THR A 33 -1.14 -1.88 -13.03
CA THR A 33 -1.23 -2.47 -14.37
C THR A 33 -2.62 -2.22 -14.94
N GLU A 34 -2.88 -2.70 -16.16
CA GLU A 34 -4.21 -2.61 -16.77
C GLU A 34 -5.28 -3.35 -15.96
N GLU A 35 -4.94 -4.45 -15.29
CA GLU A 35 -5.93 -5.33 -14.64
C GLU A 35 -5.86 -5.28 -13.11
N THR A 36 -4.72 -4.92 -12.54
CA THR A 36 -4.48 -5.01 -11.10
C THR A 36 -3.62 -3.87 -10.57
N TYR A 37 -3.80 -3.59 -9.29
CA TYR A 37 -2.81 -2.97 -8.43
C TYR A 37 -2.05 -4.09 -7.73
N ASN A 38 -0.74 -4.18 -7.94
CA ASN A 38 0.15 -5.11 -7.25
C ASN A 38 0.75 -4.38 -6.06
N ILE A 39 0.49 -4.88 -4.86
CA ILE A 39 0.89 -4.24 -3.60
C ILE A 39 1.94 -5.12 -2.93
N ASN A 40 3.09 -4.53 -2.62
CA ASN A 40 4.13 -5.16 -1.81
C ASN A 40 4.26 -4.38 -0.49
N ILE A 41 4.34 -5.10 0.62
CA ILE A 41 4.23 -4.57 1.97
C ILE A 41 5.38 -5.13 2.81
N ASP A 42 6.13 -4.23 3.43
CA ASP A 42 7.23 -4.54 4.32
C ASP A 42 6.90 -4.04 5.73
N ILE A 43 6.56 -4.94 6.64
CA ILE A 43 6.25 -4.61 8.03
C ILE A 43 7.53 -4.72 8.87
N PHE A 44 7.91 -3.61 9.52
CA PHE A 44 9.07 -3.54 10.41
C PHE A 44 8.68 -3.86 11.85
N GLU A 45 7.50 -3.40 12.28
CA GLU A 45 6.97 -3.61 13.63
C GLU A 45 5.49 -4.02 13.53
N LEU A 46 5.09 -5.09 14.20
CA LEU A 46 3.72 -5.61 14.09
C LEU A 46 2.72 -4.82 14.94
N HIS A 47 3.09 -4.37 16.14
CA HIS A 47 2.19 -3.59 17.03
C HIS A 47 0.76 -4.15 17.18
N GLY A 48 0.62 -5.47 17.26
CA GLY A 48 -0.70 -6.11 17.36
C GLY A 48 -1.49 -6.20 16.05
N THR A 49 -0.87 -5.92 14.90
CA THR A 49 -1.46 -6.08 13.57
C THR A 49 -1.88 -7.53 13.35
N GLU A 50 -3.18 -7.72 13.13
CA GLU A 50 -3.79 -9.00 12.78
C GLU A 50 -4.32 -9.02 11.34
N TYR A 51 -4.57 -7.85 10.75
CA TYR A 51 -5.11 -7.75 9.40
C TYR A 51 -4.38 -6.71 8.56
N ILE A 52 -4.40 -6.96 7.26
CA ILE A 52 -3.93 -6.04 6.23
C ILE A 52 -5.10 -5.80 5.29
N GLU A 53 -5.56 -4.57 5.17
CA GLU A 53 -6.61 -4.19 4.23
C GLU A 53 -6.04 -3.30 3.13
N VAL A 54 -6.33 -3.63 1.87
CA VAL A 54 -6.01 -2.81 0.71
C VAL A 54 -7.31 -2.31 0.09
N GLU A 55 -7.42 -1.00 -0.11
CA GLU A 55 -8.63 -0.33 -0.60
C GLU A 55 -8.32 0.53 -1.82
N LEU A 56 -9.22 0.54 -2.80
CA LEU A 56 -9.19 1.43 -3.96
C LEU A 56 -10.26 2.50 -3.80
N PHE A 57 -9.89 3.75 -4.03
CA PHE A 57 -10.78 4.91 -4.04
C PHE A 57 -10.70 5.65 -5.38
N ASP A 58 -11.79 6.31 -5.76
CA ASP A 58 -11.82 7.29 -6.86
C ASP A 58 -11.29 8.67 -6.43
N GLU A 59 -11.25 9.62 -7.35
CA GLU A 59 -10.78 11.00 -7.10
C GLU A 59 -11.64 11.80 -6.11
N LYS A 60 -12.83 11.29 -5.75
CA LYS A 60 -13.75 11.88 -4.76
C LYS A 60 -13.72 11.15 -3.43
N GLU A 61 -12.72 10.30 -3.22
CA GLU A 61 -12.56 9.47 -2.03
C GLU A 61 -13.72 8.47 -1.81
N VAL A 62 -14.41 8.07 -2.87
CA VAL A 62 -15.42 7.00 -2.80
C VAL A 62 -14.70 5.66 -2.90
N LYS A 63 -14.91 4.78 -1.91
CA LYS A 63 -14.37 3.42 -1.94
C LYS A 63 -15.01 2.61 -3.06
N LEU A 64 -14.19 2.08 -3.96
CA LEU A 64 -14.61 1.28 -5.10
C LEU A 64 -14.45 -0.22 -4.87
N SER A 65 -13.36 -0.63 -4.20
CA SER A 65 -13.07 -2.02 -3.90
C SER A 65 -12.15 -2.15 -2.69
N SER A 66 -12.15 -3.33 -2.06
CA SER A 66 -11.27 -3.65 -0.95
C SER A 66 -10.99 -5.13 -0.86
N ASN A 67 -9.78 -5.49 -0.45
CA ASN A 67 -9.36 -6.85 -0.14
C ASN A 67 -8.71 -6.86 1.25
N MET A 68 -9.04 -7.87 2.06
CA MET A 68 -8.48 -8.04 3.39
C MET A 68 -7.74 -9.37 3.50
N ALA A 69 -6.58 -9.34 4.14
CA ALA A 69 -5.80 -10.51 4.49
C ALA A 69 -5.65 -10.59 6.01
N THR A 70 -5.59 -11.81 6.54
CA THR A 70 -5.32 -12.05 7.96
C THR A 70 -3.87 -12.47 8.14
N LEU A 71 -3.17 -11.88 9.10
CA LEU A 71 -1.81 -12.20 9.47
C LEU A 71 -1.80 -12.93 10.82
N ARG A 72 -1.23 -14.13 10.87
CA ARG A 72 -1.14 -14.93 12.10
C ARG A 72 0.29 -15.35 12.37
N PHE A 73 0.68 -15.30 13.63
CA PHE A 73 1.94 -15.86 14.10
C PHE A 73 1.69 -17.23 14.74
N LYS A 74 2.24 -18.29 14.13
CA LYS A 74 2.09 -19.67 14.59
C LYS A 74 3.39 -20.42 14.33
N ASP A 75 3.77 -21.33 15.23
CA ASP A 75 4.96 -22.18 15.05
C ASP A 75 6.25 -21.40 14.71
N LYS A 76 6.40 -20.21 15.31
CA LYS A 76 7.51 -19.26 15.10
C LYS A 76 7.61 -18.69 13.67
N LYS A 77 6.53 -18.77 12.90
CA LYS A 77 6.43 -18.31 11.51
C LYS A 77 5.18 -17.43 11.34
N PHE A 78 5.20 -16.58 10.31
CA PHE A 78 4.04 -15.79 9.93
C PHE A 78 3.30 -16.47 8.79
N PHE A 79 1.98 -16.45 8.90
CA PHE A 79 1.07 -16.98 7.90
C PHE A 79 0.10 -15.89 7.49
N LEU A 80 -0.11 -15.77 6.19
CA LEU A 80 -1.08 -14.87 5.60
C LEU A 80 -2.22 -15.68 5.00
N THR A 81 -3.44 -15.42 5.45
CA THR A 81 -4.65 -15.92 4.79
C THR A 81 -5.18 -14.84 3.86
N TYR A 82 -5.17 -15.11 2.56
CA TYR A 82 -5.60 -14.18 1.51
C TYR A 82 -6.30 -14.95 0.39
N ASN A 83 -7.45 -14.48 -0.09
CA ASN A 83 -8.28 -15.19 -1.08
C ASN A 83 -8.62 -16.65 -0.72
N ASN A 84 -8.86 -16.91 0.57
CA ASN A 84 -9.10 -18.26 1.14
C ASN A 84 -7.90 -19.23 1.02
N GLU A 85 -6.72 -18.73 0.71
CA GLU A 85 -5.47 -19.50 0.70
C GLU A 85 -4.58 -19.03 1.85
N GLU A 86 -4.05 -19.97 2.61
CA GLU A 86 -3.06 -19.69 3.66
C GLU A 86 -1.66 -20.01 3.13
N SER A 87 -0.73 -19.10 3.36
CA SER A 87 0.67 -19.26 2.96
C SER A 87 1.60 -18.73 4.03
N GLU A 88 2.75 -19.39 4.20
CA GLU A 88 3.84 -18.84 5.02
C GLU A 88 4.42 -17.61 4.32
N VAL A 89 4.60 -16.52 5.07
CA VAL A 89 5.12 -15.25 4.56
C VAL A 89 6.28 -14.75 5.40
N VAL A 90 7.13 -13.94 4.76
CA VAL A 90 8.08 -13.08 5.45
C VAL A 90 7.42 -11.71 5.56
N ILE A 91 7.33 -11.15 6.77
CA ILE A 91 6.62 -9.89 7.02
C ILE A 91 7.21 -8.68 6.27
N GLN A 92 8.46 -8.79 5.82
CA GLN A 92 9.19 -7.82 4.99
C GLN A 92 9.05 -8.10 3.48
N ASN A 93 8.05 -8.87 3.06
CA ASN A 93 7.77 -9.17 1.66
C ASN A 93 6.37 -9.76 1.48
N ILE A 94 5.34 -9.06 1.96
CA ILE A 94 3.95 -9.49 1.79
C ILE A 94 3.42 -8.96 0.46
N ASN A 95 2.88 -9.86 -0.38
CA ASN A 95 2.38 -9.50 -1.70
C ASN A 95 0.86 -9.69 -1.77
N LEU A 96 0.16 -8.59 -2.03
CA LEU A 96 -1.30 -8.54 -2.23
C LEU A 96 -1.62 -8.01 -3.62
N LYS A 97 -2.84 -8.26 -4.07
CA LYS A 97 -3.34 -7.74 -5.35
C LYS A 97 -4.73 -7.16 -5.16
N LEU A 98 -5.03 -6.08 -5.84
CA LEU A 98 -6.40 -5.56 -5.90
C LEU A 98 -6.79 -5.45 -7.37
N LYS A 99 -7.97 -5.98 -7.71
CA LYS A 99 -8.47 -5.90 -9.09
C LYS A 99 -8.76 -4.44 -9.42
N ASN A 100 -8.26 -4.00 -10.56
CA ASN A 100 -8.58 -2.70 -11.12
C ASN A 100 -9.94 -2.79 -11.82
N THR A 101 -10.99 -2.30 -11.18
CA THR A 101 -12.37 -2.38 -11.69
C THR A 101 -12.70 -1.26 -12.66
N ASN A 102 -11.92 -0.17 -12.69
CA ASN A 102 -12.14 0.97 -13.57
C ASN A 102 -10.80 1.60 -13.98
N ASN A 103 -10.44 1.43 -15.26
CA ASN A 103 -9.22 2.01 -15.81
C ASN A 103 -9.32 3.50 -16.14
N ASP A 104 -10.54 4.02 -16.21
CA ASP A 104 -10.81 5.40 -16.61
C ASP A 104 -10.77 6.38 -15.41
N LEU A 105 -10.37 5.90 -14.24
CA LEU A 105 -10.14 6.76 -13.07
C LEU A 105 -8.98 7.71 -13.34
N GLU A 106 -9.26 9.01 -13.19
CA GLU A 106 -8.27 10.07 -13.42
C GLU A 106 -7.19 10.04 -12.33
N TYR A 107 -7.61 10.07 -11.06
CA TYR A 107 -6.71 10.05 -9.90
C TYR A 107 -7.07 8.95 -8.90
N PRO A 108 -6.92 7.66 -9.26
CA PRO A 108 -7.22 6.59 -8.33
C PRO A 108 -6.25 6.61 -7.15
N MET A 109 -6.75 6.19 -5.99
CA MET A 109 -5.96 6.11 -4.76
C MET A 109 -6.01 4.70 -4.18
N VAL A 110 -4.84 4.14 -3.87
CA VAL A 110 -4.73 2.87 -3.17
C VAL A 110 -4.28 3.14 -1.74
N LYS A 111 -5.08 2.70 -0.78
CA LYS A 111 -4.77 2.77 0.66
C LYS A 111 -4.46 1.37 1.17
N VAL A 112 -3.37 1.24 1.91
CA VAL A 112 -2.98 0.03 2.64
C VAL A 112 -3.08 0.33 4.12
N LYS A 113 -3.83 -0.47 4.87
CA LYS A 113 -4.02 -0.31 6.31
C LYS A 113 -3.55 -1.57 7.03
N LEU A 114 -2.85 -1.37 8.14
CA LEU A 114 -2.62 -2.40 9.15
C LEU A 114 -3.67 -2.22 10.24
N LEU A 115 -4.36 -3.30 10.59
CA LEU A 115 -5.44 -3.29 11.56
C LEU A 115 -5.17 -4.29 12.69
N ASP A 116 -5.64 -3.96 13.89
CA ASP A 116 -5.60 -4.84 15.05
C ASP A 116 -6.78 -5.83 15.10
N GLU A 117 -6.91 -6.60 16.18
CA GLU A 117 -8.00 -7.57 16.38
C GLU A 117 -9.40 -6.94 16.40
N ASN A 118 -9.51 -5.65 16.72
CA ASN A 118 -10.77 -4.90 16.78
C ASN A 118 -11.07 -4.17 15.45
N TYR A 119 -10.23 -4.37 14.43
CA TYR A 119 -10.25 -3.65 13.16
C TYR A 119 -9.94 -2.16 13.28
N ASP A 120 -9.32 -1.73 14.38
CA ASP A 120 -8.82 -0.36 14.52
C ASP A 120 -7.53 -0.19 13.70
N VAL A 121 -7.37 0.98 13.09
CA VAL A 121 -6.20 1.27 12.25
C VAL A 121 -4.99 1.48 13.14
N VAL A 122 -4.01 0.57 13.03
CA VAL A 122 -2.71 0.68 13.69
C VAL A 122 -1.81 1.67 12.94
N ASP A 123 -1.71 1.50 11.62
CA ASP A 123 -1.00 2.41 10.73
C ASP A 123 -1.54 2.28 9.29
N PHE A 124 -1.25 3.25 8.44
CA PHE A 124 -1.66 3.20 7.03
C PHE A 124 -0.70 3.96 6.10
N SER A 125 -0.74 3.55 4.84
CA SER A 125 -0.05 4.18 3.72
C SER A 125 -1.06 4.43 2.60
N GLN A 126 -0.85 5.51 1.84
CA GLN A 126 -1.70 5.85 0.70
C GLN A 126 -0.84 6.28 -0.49
N ARG A 127 -1.17 5.76 -1.67
CA ARG A 127 -0.58 6.17 -2.95
C ARG A 127 -1.67 6.71 -3.86
N VAL A 128 -1.45 7.91 -4.38
CA VAL A 128 -2.25 8.55 -5.43
C VAL A 128 -1.54 8.35 -6.76
N PHE A 129 -2.28 7.98 -7.80
CA PHE A 129 -1.77 7.87 -9.16
C PHE A 129 -2.19 9.13 -9.94
N TYR A 130 -1.22 9.82 -10.56
CA TYR A 130 -1.41 11.02 -11.37
C TYR A 130 -1.13 10.75 -12.84
#